data_AF-A0A971JJD0-F1
#
_entry.id   AF-A0A971JJD0-F1
#
_cell.length_a   1.000
_cell.length_b   1.000
_cell.length_c   1.000
_cell.angle_alpha   90.00
_cell.angle_beta   90.00
_cell.angle_gamma   90.00
#
_symmetry.space_group_name_H-M   'P 1'
#
loop_
_entity.id
_entity.type
_entity.pdbx_description
1 polymer ?
#
loop_
_entity_poly.entity_id
_entity_poly.type
_entity_poly.pdbx_seq_one_letter_code
_entity_poly.pdbx_strand_id
1 'polypeptide(L)'
;MRVPVYERGLSPEVSRPVALPEGAAGGFEAKAMQQAGRMLGDVADEGVRIALDMRQKADDAAVLEAANSWDELTTKYLNDPDTGLFNRKGKGAKGMSGEATEWFGKLESDLMKGLENENQRSLFSKYILRNRSSKVDSIARHERAEFQNYRVEVTNQAVTNAVNTIAANYADDGIFEAQLDTAENALLTLLADQGEEVVTAKVKALHSA
;
A
#
# COMPACT_ATOMS: atom_id res chain seq x y z
N MET A 1 86.81 20.84 33.44
CA MET A 1 86.33 19.44 33.36
C MET A 1 86.14 18.92 34.78
N ARG A 2 85.01 18.25 35.09
CA ARG A 2 84.74 17.20 36.11
C ARG A 2 85.75 17.10 37.28
N VAL A 3 85.44 17.11 38.58
CA VAL A 3 84.23 16.91 39.42
C VAL A 3 84.57 17.44 40.83
N PRO A 4 83.64 17.98 41.63
CA PRO A 4 83.76 17.93 43.09
C PRO A 4 82.84 16.84 43.61
N VAL A 5 83.44 15.78 44.17
CA VAL A 5 82.75 14.79 45.00
C VAL A 5 83.05 15.18 46.45
N TYR A 6 82.01 15.44 47.24
CA TYR A 6 82.09 15.34 48.69
C TYR A 6 80.92 14.49 49.15
N GLU A 7 81.27 13.32 49.68
CA GLU A 7 80.41 12.49 50.51
C GLU A 7 80.09 13.23 51.81
N ARG A 8 78.82 13.19 52.26
CA ARG A 8 78.52 13.13 53.69
C ARG A 8 77.08 12.66 53.97
N GLY A 9 76.99 11.52 54.64
CA GLY A 9 76.14 11.38 55.83
C GLY A 9 74.67 11.03 55.62
N LEU A 10 74.37 9.76 55.88
CA LEU A 10 73.05 9.19 56.12
C LEU A 10 72.26 9.92 57.23
N SER A 11 70.96 10.10 57.00
CA SER A 11 69.90 9.88 58.01
C SER A 11 68.54 9.79 57.28
N PRO A 12 67.90 8.62 57.22
CA PRO A 12 66.52 8.53 56.76
C PRO A 12 65.58 9.05 57.86
N GLU A 13 64.91 10.16 57.59
CA GLU A 13 63.80 10.63 58.42
C GLU A 13 62.61 9.69 58.22
N VAL A 14 62.28 8.99 59.30
CA VAL A 14 61.16 8.06 59.41
C VAL A 14 59.85 8.85 59.25
N SER A 15 59.27 8.83 58.05
CA SER A 15 57.89 9.28 57.86
C SER A 15 56.95 8.20 58.40
N ARG A 16 56.22 8.55 59.46
CA ARG A 16 55.27 7.70 60.18
C ARG A 16 54.26 7.07 59.21
N PRO A 17 53.91 5.78 59.34
CA PRO A 17 52.78 5.25 58.60
C PRO A 17 51.52 6.00 59.04
N VAL A 18 50.82 6.59 58.07
CA VAL A 18 49.46 7.09 58.27
C VAL A 18 48.61 5.87 58.64
N ALA A 19 48.24 5.76 59.92
CA ALA A 19 47.26 4.79 60.36
C ALA A 19 45.93 5.16 59.71
N LEU A 20 45.49 4.35 58.73
CA LEU A 20 44.12 4.41 58.27
C LEU A 20 43.20 3.99 59.41
N PRO A 21 42.08 4.69 59.66
CA PRO A 21 41.11 4.25 60.65
C PRO A 21 40.50 2.91 60.21
N GLU A 22 40.46 1.92 61.10
CA GLU A 22 39.92 0.56 60.89
C GLU A 22 38.41 0.47 60.54
N GLY A 23 37.78 1.57 60.14
CA GLY A 23 36.40 1.61 59.63
C GLY A 23 36.23 2.32 58.28
N ALA A 24 37.32 2.83 57.68
CA ALA A 24 37.25 3.65 56.46
C ALA A 24 37.11 2.81 55.17
N ALA A 25 37.52 1.54 55.17
CA ALA A 25 37.40 0.65 54.01
C ALA A 25 35.93 0.29 53.71
N GLY A 26 35.14 -0.07 54.73
CA GLY A 26 33.74 -0.50 54.53
C GLY A 26 32.78 0.62 54.11
N GLY A 27 33.06 1.88 54.48
CA GLY A 27 32.24 3.04 54.09
C GLY A 27 32.54 3.56 52.67
N PHE A 28 33.79 3.42 52.22
CA PHE A 28 34.18 3.70 50.84
C PHE A 28 33.70 2.62 49.89
N GLU A 29 33.81 1.33 50.26
CA GLU A 29 33.23 0.23 49.48
C GLU A 29 31.71 0.35 49.39
N ALA A 30 31.00 0.66 50.48
CA ALA A 30 29.53 0.79 50.43
C ALA A 30 29.05 1.98 49.57
N LYS A 31 29.71 3.15 49.65
CA LYS A 31 29.37 4.31 48.80
C LYS A 31 29.80 4.11 47.35
N ALA A 32 30.97 3.52 47.10
CA ALA A 32 31.43 3.20 45.75
C ALA A 32 30.54 2.14 45.09
N MET A 33 30.11 1.13 45.84
CA MET A 33 29.20 0.08 45.37
C MET A 33 27.78 0.61 45.12
N GLN A 34 27.27 1.54 45.95
CA GLN A 34 26.01 2.23 45.69
C GLN A 34 26.07 3.17 44.47
N GLN A 35 27.17 3.92 44.29
CA GLN A 35 27.35 4.77 43.12
C GLN A 35 27.54 3.95 41.83
N ALA A 36 28.30 2.84 41.90
CA ALA A 36 28.44 1.89 40.80
C ALA A 36 27.10 1.23 40.45
N GLY A 37 26.29 0.85 41.45
CA GLY A 37 24.95 0.29 41.22
C GLY A 37 23.97 1.27 40.57
N ARG A 38 24.05 2.57 40.91
CA ARG A 38 23.25 3.62 40.25
C ARG A 38 23.72 3.90 38.82
N MET A 39 25.03 4.02 38.59
CA MET A 39 25.57 4.17 37.22
C MET A 39 25.26 2.95 36.34
N LEU A 40 25.35 1.72 36.87
CA LEU A 40 24.94 0.52 36.15
C LEU A 40 23.44 0.51 35.84
N GLY A 41 22.60 0.98 36.77
CA GLY A 41 21.16 1.14 36.54
C GLY A 41 20.84 2.17 35.46
N ASP A 42 21.47 3.35 35.51
CA ASP A 42 21.25 4.42 34.52
C ASP A 42 21.75 4.01 33.12
N VAL A 43 22.89 3.31 33.02
CA VAL A 43 23.41 2.78 31.75
C VAL A 43 22.55 1.63 31.22
N ALA A 44 22.01 0.79 32.11
CA ALA A 44 21.07 -0.27 31.71
C ALA A 44 19.75 0.30 31.17
N ASP A 45 19.18 1.31 31.83
CA ASP A 45 17.95 1.98 31.41
C ASP A 45 18.14 2.72 30.07
N GLU A 46 19.27 3.41 29.88
CA GLU A 46 19.59 4.07 28.62
C GLU A 46 19.83 3.06 27.49
N GLY A 47 20.53 1.95 27.77
CA GLY A 47 20.74 0.86 26.83
C GLY A 47 19.44 0.19 26.37
N VAL A 48 18.49 0.01 27.30
CA VAL A 48 17.14 -0.51 26.97
C VAL A 48 16.37 0.47 26.09
N ARG A 49 16.41 1.78 26.37
CA ARG A 49 15.75 2.81 25.55
C ARG A 49 16.32 2.86 24.14
N ILE A 50 17.65 2.86 24.00
CA ILE A 50 18.31 2.84 22.69
C ILE A 50 17.95 1.58 21.91
N ALA A 51 17.94 0.41 22.57
CA ALA A 51 17.54 -0.83 21.91
C ALA A 51 16.08 -0.82 21.44
N LEU A 52 15.17 -0.25 22.23
CA LEU A 52 13.76 -0.07 21.85
C LEU A 52 13.59 0.90 20.68
N ASP A 53 14.27 2.05 20.71
CA ASP A 53 14.25 3.04 19.62
C ASP A 53 14.81 2.46 18.31
N MET A 54 15.95 1.76 18.38
CA MET A 54 16.53 1.08 17.22
C MET A 54 15.61 0.01 16.66
N ARG A 55 14.91 -0.74 17.52
CA ARG A 55 13.91 -1.73 17.09
C ARG A 55 12.70 -1.08 16.43
N GLN A 56 12.19 0.03 16.97
CA GLN A 56 11.09 0.78 16.36
C GLN A 56 11.48 1.31 14.97
N LYS A 57 12.68 1.89 14.85
CA LYS A 57 13.20 2.36 13.56
C LYS A 57 13.34 1.23 12.53
N ALA A 58 13.78 0.05 12.97
CA ALA A 58 13.87 -1.13 12.10
C ALA A 58 12.48 -1.60 11.65
N ASP A 59 11.51 -1.67 12.57
CA ASP A 59 10.12 -2.01 12.25
C ASP A 59 9.50 -1.02 11.26
N ASP A 60 9.66 0.28 11.50
CA ASP A 60 9.14 1.34 10.64
C ASP A 60 9.76 1.30 9.23
N ALA A 61 11.08 1.05 9.15
CA ALA A 61 11.78 0.92 7.88
C ALA A 61 11.27 -0.29 7.07
N ALA A 62 11.10 -1.45 7.71
CA ALA A 62 10.58 -2.65 7.04
C ALA A 62 9.15 -2.45 6.54
N VAL A 63 8.29 -1.80 7.33
CA VAL A 63 6.91 -1.46 6.92
C VAL A 63 6.91 -0.47 5.76
N LEU A 64 7.77 0.55 5.80
CA LEU A 64 7.89 1.53 4.72
C LEU A 64 8.37 0.89 3.43
N GLU A 65 9.33 -0.03 3.48
CA GLU A 65 9.81 -0.78 2.32
C GLU A 65 8.69 -1.64 1.71
N ALA A 66 7.93 -2.35 2.53
CA ALA A 66 6.78 -3.13 2.07
C ALA A 66 5.68 -2.23 1.46
N ALA A 67 5.42 -1.07 2.06
CA ALA A 67 4.47 -0.08 1.54
C ALA A 67 4.90 0.47 0.17
N ASN A 68 6.17 0.86 0.03
CA ASN A 68 6.73 1.32 -1.24
C ASN A 68 6.65 0.24 -2.31
N SER A 69 6.97 -1.02 -1.95
CA SER A 69 6.86 -2.16 -2.85
C SER A 69 5.44 -2.39 -3.33
N TRP A 70 4.46 -2.30 -2.42
CA TRP A 70 3.05 -2.42 -2.77
C TRP A 70 2.63 -1.29 -3.73
N ASP A 71 3.02 -0.04 -3.45
CA ASP A 71 2.68 1.09 -4.32
C ASP A 71 3.30 0.99 -5.71
N GLU A 72 4.57 0.60 -5.80
CA GLU A 72 5.28 0.42 -7.07
C GLU A 72 4.61 -0.68 -7.90
N LEU A 73 4.43 -1.86 -7.32
CA LEU A 73 3.89 -3.03 -8.02
C LEU A 73 2.44 -2.82 -8.43
N THR A 74 1.61 -2.23 -7.58
CA THR A 74 0.23 -1.89 -7.94
C THR A 74 0.20 -0.80 -9.01
N THR A 75 1.04 0.23 -8.93
CA THR A 75 1.09 1.28 -9.95
C THR A 75 1.48 0.72 -11.30
N LYS A 76 2.48 -0.16 -11.35
CA LYS A 76 2.89 -0.85 -12.57
C LYS A 76 1.77 -1.75 -13.10
N TYR A 77 1.19 -2.60 -12.27
CA TYR A 77 0.08 -3.47 -12.68
C TYR A 77 -1.11 -2.69 -13.28
N LEU A 78 -1.39 -1.50 -12.75
CA LEU A 78 -2.50 -0.68 -13.22
C LEU A 78 -2.17 0.17 -14.46
N ASN A 79 -0.97 0.76 -14.53
CA ASN A 79 -0.65 1.83 -15.47
C ASN A 79 0.50 1.51 -16.44
N ASP A 80 1.04 0.28 -16.43
CA ASP A 80 2.02 -0.13 -17.43
C ASP A 80 1.48 0.13 -18.85
N PRO A 81 2.24 0.75 -19.76
CA PRO A 81 1.72 1.23 -21.04
C PRO A 81 1.32 0.11 -22.01
N ASP A 82 1.84 -1.10 -21.83
CA ASP A 82 1.58 -2.22 -22.73
C ASP A 82 0.61 -3.23 -22.10
N THR A 83 0.75 -3.47 -20.80
CA THR A 83 0.06 -4.55 -20.08
C THR A 83 -0.83 -4.08 -18.94
N GLY A 84 -0.80 -2.78 -18.64
CA GLY A 84 -1.52 -2.18 -17.53
C GLY A 84 -3.03 -2.43 -17.61
N LEU A 85 -3.62 -2.67 -16.45
CA LEU A 85 -5.04 -2.95 -16.34
C LEU A 85 -5.88 -1.84 -17.00
N PHE A 86 -5.54 -0.56 -16.78
CA PHE A 86 -6.29 0.57 -17.36
C PHE A 86 -6.20 0.70 -18.89
N ASN A 87 -5.32 -0.04 -19.57
CA ASN A 87 -5.30 -0.06 -21.03
C ASN A 87 -6.42 -0.94 -21.63
N ARG A 88 -7.05 -1.79 -20.82
CA ARG A 88 -8.15 -2.62 -21.27
C ARG A 88 -9.39 -1.75 -21.47
N LYS A 89 -10.00 -1.89 -22.65
CA LYS A 89 -11.13 -1.09 -23.11
C LYS A 89 -12.30 -1.95 -23.55
N GLY A 90 -13.46 -1.33 -23.60
CA GLY A 90 -14.69 -1.96 -24.05
C GLY A 90 -14.99 -3.30 -23.38
N LYS A 91 -15.20 -4.36 -24.16
CA LYS A 91 -15.46 -5.72 -23.64
C LYS A 91 -14.32 -6.25 -22.77
N GLY A 92 -13.08 -5.91 -23.09
CA GLY A 92 -11.88 -6.35 -22.36
C GLY A 92 -11.79 -5.76 -20.95
N ALA A 93 -12.58 -4.72 -20.67
CA ALA A 93 -12.62 -4.10 -19.35
C ALA A 93 -13.53 -4.83 -18.34
N LYS A 94 -14.35 -5.77 -18.80
CA LYS A 94 -15.27 -6.52 -17.94
C LYS A 94 -14.50 -7.44 -16.99
N GLY A 95 -14.81 -7.38 -15.70
CA GLY A 95 -14.23 -8.21 -14.65
C GLY A 95 -12.90 -7.70 -14.07
N MET A 96 -12.41 -6.54 -14.53
CA MET A 96 -11.13 -5.97 -14.07
C MET A 96 -11.07 -5.78 -12.55
N SER A 97 -12.15 -5.30 -11.94
CA SER A 97 -12.20 -5.07 -10.49
C SER A 97 -12.05 -6.37 -9.68
N GLY A 98 -12.65 -7.47 -10.16
CA GLY A 98 -12.50 -8.80 -9.57
C GLY A 98 -11.07 -9.33 -9.68
N GLU A 99 -10.51 -9.28 -10.89
CA GLU A 99 -9.12 -9.68 -11.15
C GLU A 99 -8.12 -8.90 -10.28
N ALA A 100 -8.28 -7.58 -10.21
CA ALA A 100 -7.43 -6.73 -9.39
C ALA A 100 -7.54 -7.05 -7.91
N THR A 101 -8.74 -7.35 -7.42
CA THR A 101 -8.98 -7.72 -6.02
C THR A 101 -8.24 -9.00 -5.65
N GLU A 102 -8.27 -10.01 -6.52
CA GLU A 102 -7.53 -11.26 -6.33
C GLU A 102 -6.01 -11.03 -6.40
N TRP A 103 -5.56 -10.24 -7.37
CA TRP A 103 -4.14 -9.94 -7.54
C TRP A 103 -3.58 -9.14 -6.36
N PHE A 104 -4.29 -8.12 -5.88
CA PHE A 104 -3.93 -7.37 -4.67
C PHE A 104 -3.85 -8.29 -3.45
N GLY A 105 -4.81 -9.21 -3.25
CA GLY A 105 -4.76 -10.15 -2.14
C GLY A 105 -3.52 -11.05 -2.15
N LYS A 106 -3.10 -11.51 -3.33
CA LYS A 106 -1.86 -12.30 -3.49
C LYS A 106 -0.62 -11.47 -3.17
N LEU A 107 -0.52 -10.26 -3.74
CA LEU A 107 0.58 -9.34 -3.50
C LEU A 107 0.71 -8.99 -2.01
N GLU A 108 -0.40 -8.62 -1.36
CA GLU A 108 -0.44 -8.28 0.06
C GLU A 108 0.04 -9.44 0.93
N SER A 109 -0.44 -10.66 0.64
CA SER A 109 0.01 -11.87 1.31
C SER A 109 1.51 -12.11 1.15
N ASP A 110 2.05 -11.91 -0.06
CA ASP A 110 3.48 -12.12 -0.31
C ASP A 110 4.36 -11.08 0.38
N LEU A 111 3.95 -9.81 0.39
CA LEU A 111 4.65 -8.75 1.13
C LEU A 111 4.59 -8.98 2.65
N MET A 112 3.45 -9.47 3.18
CA MET A 112 3.33 -9.80 4.61
C MET A 112 4.28 -10.91 5.07
N LYS A 113 4.66 -11.85 4.19
CA LYS A 113 5.64 -12.91 4.50
C LYS A 113 7.05 -12.36 4.71
N GLY A 114 7.36 -11.21 4.10
CA GLY A 114 8.65 -10.53 4.26
C GLY A 114 8.78 -9.77 5.59
N LEU A 115 7.68 -9.59 6.33
CA LEU A 115 7.67 -8.90 7.61
C LEU A 115 7.98 -9.87 8.75
N GLU A 116 8.86 -9.46 9.66
CA GLU A 116 9.46 -10.32 10.67
C GLU A 116 8.54 -10.55 11.88
N ASN A 117 7.73 -9.55 12.22
CA ASN A 117 6.94 -9.56 13.45
C ASN A 117 5.52 -9.02 13.28
N GLU A 118 4.69 -9.24 14.30
CA GLU A 118 3.27 -8.89 14.26
C GLU A 118 3.01 -7.39 14.27
N ASN A 119 3.90 -6.60 14.88
CA ASN A 119 3.80 -5.14 14.86
C ASN A 119 3.94 -4.61 13.42
N GLN A 120 4.97 -5.06 12.70
CA GLN A 120 5.17 -4.73 11.29
C GLN A 120 3.96 -5.14 10.44
N ARG A 121 3.46 -6.38 10.59
CA ARG A 121 2.27 -6.87 9.84
C ARG A 121 1.02 -6.03 10.12
N SER A 122 0.79 -5.67 11.38
CA SER A 122 -0.33 -4.82 11.79
C SER A 122 -0.26 -3.42 11.16
N LEU A 123 0.92 -2.79 11.19
CA LEU A 123 1.14 -1.46 10.60
C LEU A 123 0.97 -1.50 9.07
N PHE A 124 1.54 -2.50 8.41
CA PHE A 124 1.37 -2.68 6.96
C PHE A 124 -0.09 -2.95 6.58
N SER A 125 -0.81 -3.79 7.33
CA SER A 125 -2.24 -4.06 7.10
C SER A 125 -3.09 -2.78 7.16
N LYS A 126 -2.83 -1.89 8.13
CA LYS A 126 -3.50 -0.58 8.22
C LYS A 126 -3.21 0.31 7.02
N TYR A 127 -1.99 0.25 6.48
CA TYR A 127 -1.62 0.96 5.26
C TYR A 127 -2.39 0.39 4.04
N ILE A 128 -2.43 -0.93 3.89
CA ILE A 128 -3.17 -1.61 2.80
C ILE A 128 -4.65 -1.25 2.83
N LEU A 129 -5.30 -1.35 3.99
CA LEU A 129 -6.74 -1.08 4.14
C LEU A 129 -7.12 0.32 3.60
N ARG A 130 -6.27 1.32 3.85
CA ARG A 130 -6.48 2.70 3.41
C ARG A 130 -6.30 2.89 1.91
N ASN A 131 -5.30 2.24 1.33
CA ASN A 131 -4.91 2.49 -0.06
C ASN A 131 -5.60 1.55 -1.05
N ARG A 132 -5.94 0.33 -0.65
CA ARG A 132 -6.58 -0.66 -1.54
C ARG A 132 -7.94 -0.20 -2.02
N SER A 133 -8.77 0.34 -1.11
CA SER A 133 -10.13 0.76 -1.44
C SER A 133 -10.15 1.79 -2.58
N SER A 134 -9.29 2.80 -2.50
CA SER A 134 -9.25 3.87 -3.51
C SER A 134 -8.80 3.37 -4.89
N LYS A 135 -7.88 2.39 -4.93
CA LYS A 135 -7.44 1.75 -6.18
C LYS A 135 -8.56 0.88 -6.77
N VAL A 136 -9.20 0.03 -5.98
CA VAL A 136 -10.35 -0.80 -6.42
C VAL A 136 -11.49 0.06 -6.94
N ASP A 137 -11.82 1.16 -6.25
CA ASP A 137 -12.86 2.09 -6.70
C ASP A 137 -12.54 2.73 -8.04
N SER A 138 -11.25 3.06 -8.27
CA SER A 138 -10.80 3.63 -9.55
C SER A 138 -10.88 2.63 -10.69
N ILE A 139 -10.52 1.37 -10.43
CA ILE A 139 -10.65 0.26 -11.38
C ILE A 139 -12.13 0.02 -11.70
N ALA A 140 -13.00 -0.05 -10.69
CA ALA A 140 -14.43 -0.26 -10.87
C ALA A 140 -15.10 0.90 -11.62
N ARG A 141 -14.63 2.14 -11.46
CA ARG A 141 -15.10 3.29 -12.27
C ARG A 141 -14.69 3.13 -13.73
N HIS A 142 -13.43 2.79 -14.00
CA HIS A 142 -12.93 2.58 -15.36
C HIS A 142 -13.64 1.43 -16.06
N GLU A 143 -13.74 0.27 -15.39
CA GLU A 143 -14.47 -0.90 -15.87
C GLU A 143 -15.90 -0.54 -16.30
N ARG A 144 -16.64 0.19 -15.44
CA ARG A 144 -18.00 0.61 -15.77
C ARG A 144 -18.05 1.55 -16.97
N ALA A 145 -17.14 2.52 -17.04
CA ALA A 145 -17.10 3.47 -18.15
C ALA A 145 -16.82 2.76 -19.48
N GLU A 146 -15.79 1.92 -19.52
CA GLU A 146 -15.41 1.17 -20.71
C GLU A 146 -16.48 0.15 -21.12
N PHE A 147 -17.08 -0.55 -20.15
CA PHE A 147 -18.15 -1.50 -20.44
C PHE A 147 -19.40 -0.79 -20.96
N GLN A 148 -19.72 0.40 -20.44
CA GLN A 148 -20.81 1.21 -20.97
C GLN A 148 -20.53 1.67 -22.41
N ASN A 149 -19.30 2.11 -22.70
CA ASN A 149 -18.91 2.48 -24.07
C ASN A 149 -19.06 1.29 -25.03
N TYR A 150 -18.64 0.09 -24.61
CA TYR A 150 -18.83 -1.13 -25.40
C TYR A 150 -20.29 -1.44 -25.67
N ARG A 151 -21.18 -1.28 -24.68
CA ARG A 151 -22.62 -1.49 -24.89
C ARG A 151 -23.19 -0.52 -25.91
N VAL A 152 -22.79 0.75 -25.87
CA VAL A 152 -23.19 1.76 -26.86
C VAL A 152 -22.68 1.37 -28.25
N GLU A 153 -21.40 0.98 -28.36
CA GLU A 153 -20.79 0.60 -29.63
C GLU A 153 -21.49 -0.59 -30.28
N VAL A 154 -21.73 -1.67 -29.52
CA VAL A 154 -22.45 -2.86 -30.01
C VAL A 154 -23.88 -2.53 -30.41
N THR A 155 -24.56 -1.68 -29.65
CA THR A 155 -25.92 -1.23 -29.98
C THR A 155 -25.93 -0.45 -31.29
N ASN A 156 -25.00 0.49 -31.47
CA ASN A 156 -24.86 1.26 -32.71
C ASN A 156 -24.56 0.36 -33.91
N GLN A 157 -23.70 -0.66 -33.75
CA GLN A 157 -23.43 -1.64 -34.80
C GLN A 157 -24.69 -2.44 -35.17
N ALA A 158 -25.47 -2.88 -34.18
CA ALA A 158 -26.73 -3.59 -34.40
C ALA A 158 -27.75 -2.73 -35.18
N VAL A 159 -27.95 -1.48 -34.75
CA VAL A 159 -28.85 -0.53 -35.43
C VAL A 159 -28.36 -0.23 -36.85
N THR A 160 -27.06 0.01 -37.04
CA THR A 160 -26.49 0.30 -38.36
C THR A 160 -26.68 -0.89 -39.31
N ASN A 161 -26.47 -2.12 -38.83
CA ASN A 161 -26.68 -3.32 -39.62
C ASN A 161 -28.15 -3.49 -39.99
N ALA A 162 -29.08 -3.30 -39.04
CA ALA A 162 -30.51 -3.34 -39.29
C ALA A 162 -30.93 -2.33 -40.37
N VAL A 163 -30.50 -1.06 -40.25
CA VAL A 163 -30.78 -0.01 -41.23
C VAL A 163 -30.22 -0.36 -42.61
N ASN A 164 -28.99 -0.87 -42.68
CA ASN A 164 -28.39 -1.29 -43.95
C ASN A 164 -29.17 -2.44 -44.60
N THR A 165 -29.62 -3.41 -43.80
CA THR A 165 -30.45 -4.52 -44.29
C THR A 165 -31.81 -4.04 -44.78
N ILE A 166 -32.45 -3.10 -44.07
CA ILE A 166 -33.70 -2.45 -44.51
C ILE A 166 -33.47 -1.74 -45.85
N ALA A 167 -32.44 -0.90 -45.95
CA ALA A 167 -32.16 -0.15 -47.18
C ALA A 167 -31.90 -1.07 -48.38
N ALA A 168 -31.25 -2.22 -48.16
CA ALA A 168 -31.00 -3.21 -49.21
C ALA A 168 -32.24 -4.00 -49.62
N ASN A 169 -33.24 -4.14 -48.74
CA ASN A 169 -34.45 -4.95 -48.95
C ASN A 169 -35.74 -4.15 -48.76
N TYR A 170 -35.72 -2.87 -49.12
CA TYR A 170 -36.76 -1.90 -48.76
C TYR A 170 -38.18 -2.24 -49.27
N ALA A 171 -38.31 -3.16 -50.23
CA ALA A 171 -39.58 -3.61 -50.79
C ALA A 171 -40.14 -4.86 -50.10
N ASP A 172 -39.41 -5.44 -49.14
CA ASP A 172 -39.83 -6.60 -48.35
C ASP A 172 -40.28 -6.12 -46.96
N ASP A 173 -41.59 -6.00 -46.78
CA ASP A 173 -42.21 -5.54 -45.53
C ASP A 173 -41.85 -6.45 -44.34
N GLY A 174 -41.66 -7.76 -44.57
CA GLY A 174 -41.29 -8.69 -43.50
C GLY A 174 -39.87 -8.48 -43.01
N ILE A 175 -38.93 -8.17 -43.93
CA ILE A 175 -37.56 -7.80 -43.56
C ILE A 175 -37.55 -6.43 -42.87
N PHE A 176 -38.37 -5.49 -43.33
CA PHE A 176 -38.50 -4.17 -42.71
C PHE A 176 -38.88 -4.28 -41.23
N GLU A 177 -40.00 -4.94 -40.93
CA GLU A 177 -40.52 -5.09 -39.56
C GLU A 177 -39.52 -5.83 -38.67
N ALA A 178 -38.96 -6.95 -39.13
CA ALA A 178 -38.02 -7.74 -38.33
C ALA A 178 -36.73 -6.99 -37.97
N GLN A 179 -36.22 -6.15 -38.88
CA GLN A 179 -35.01 -5.36 -38.63
C GLN A 179 -35.32 -4.11 -37.79
N LEU A 180 -36.50 -3.52 -37.94
CA LEU A 180 -36.97 -2.46 -37.05
C LEU A 180 -37.05 -2.96 -35.60
N ASP A 181 -37.70 -4.10 -35.38
CA ASP A 181 -37.78 -4.76 -34.07
C ASP A 181 -36.39 -5.05 -33.50
N THR A 182 -35.45 -5.49 -34.33
CA THR A 182 -34.06 -5.75 -33.91
C THR A 182 -33.36 -4.48 -33.42
N ALA A 183 -33.50 -3.38 -34.17
CA ALA A 183 -32.91 -2.09 -33.81
C ALA A 183 -33.53 -1.53 -32.52
N GLU A 184 -34.86 -1.59 -32.37
CA GLU A 184 -35.57 -1.14 -31.18
C GLU A 184 -35.18 -1.95 -29.94
N ASN A 185 -35.16 -3.28 -30.02
CA ASN A 185 -34.78 -4.13 -28.91
C ASN A 185 -33.33 -3.90 -28.45
N ALA A 186 -32.41 -3.62 -29.38
CA ALA A 186 -31.04 -3.26 -29.05
C ALA A 186 -30.98 -1.93 -28.25
N LEU A 187 -31.74 -0.92 -28.68
CA LEU A 187 -31.85 0.37 -27.98
C LEU A 187 -32.48 0.21 -26.59
N LEU A 188 -33.56 -0.57 -26.47
CA LEU A 188 -34.20 -0.87 -25.18
C LEU A 188 -33.22 -1.53 -24.20
N THR A 189 -32.43 -2.49 -24.68
CA THR A 189 -31.42 -3.18 -23.89
C THR A 189 -30.33 -2.23 -23.38
N LEU A 190 -29.96 -1.22 -24.17
CA LEU A 190 -29.02 -0.18 -23.75
C LEU A 190 -29.63 0.73 -22.68
N LEU A 191 -30.92 1.06 -22.81
CA LEU A 191 -31.63 1.99 -21.95
C LEU A 191 -32.07 1.39 -20.61
N ALA A 192 -32.23 0.08 -20.51
CA ALA A 192 -32.74 -0.60 -19.31
C ALA A 192 -32.01 -0.22 -18.00
N ASP A 193 -30.75 0.19 -18.07
CA ASP A 193 -29.96 0.61 -16.90
C ASP A 193 -30.22 2.07 -16.44
N GLN A 194 -30.99 2.86 -17.20
CA GLN A 194 -31.21 4.30 -16.93
C GLN A 194 -32.41 4.59 -16.02
N GLY A 195 -33.10 3.56 -15.52
CA GLY A 195 -34.31 3.70 -14.71
C GLY A 195 -35.58 3.82 -15.55
N GLU A 196 -36.67 3.25 -15.02
CA GLU A 196 -37.93 3.02 -15.74
C GLU A 196 -38.55 4.31 -16.32
N GLU A 197 -38.41 5.44 -15.63
CA GLU A 197 -38.92 6.74 -16.07
C GLU A 197 -38.20 7.28 -17.33
N VAL A 198 -36.85 7.16 -17.36
CA VAL A 198 -36.03 7.60 -18.49
C VAL A 198 -36.24 6.68 -19.70
N VAL A 199 -36.36 5.37 -19.46
CA VAL A 199 -36.70 4.39 -20.49
C VAL A 199 -38.06 4.74 -21.10
N THR A 200 -39.09 4.90 -20.29
CA THR A 200 -40.47 5.20 -20.76
C THR A 200 -40.53 6.49 -21.57
N ALA A 201 -39.84 7.55 -21.14
CA ALA A 201 -39.78 8.81 -21.87
C ALA A 201 -39.10 8.66 -23.25
N LYS A 202 -38.00 7.91 -23.33
CA LYS A 202 -37.25 7.69 -24.59
C LYS A 202 -38.00 6.76 -25.55
N VAL A 203 -38.66 5.72 -25.05
CA VAL A 203 -39.51 4.82 -25.85
C VAL A 203 -40.70 5.57 -26.43
N LYS A 204 -41.36 6.40 -25.61
CA LYS A 204 -42.47 7.24 -26.07
C LYS A 204 -42.02 8.16 -27.20
N ALA A 205 -40.83 8.76 -27.10
CA ALA A 205 -40.26 9.61 -28.15
C ALA A 205 -40.03 8.83 -29.46
N LEU A 206 -39.50 7.62 -29.40
CA LEU A 206 -39.27 6.73 -30.56
C LEU A 206 -40.56 6.41 -31.33
N HIS A 207 -41.66 6.12 -30.64
CA HIS A 207 -42.95 5.79 -31.29
C HIS A 207 -43.77 7.00 -31.73
N SER A 208 -43.32 8.22 -31.42
CA SER A 208 -44.05 9.47 -31.72
C SER A 208 -43.41 10.32 -32.82
N ALA A 209 -42.34 9.83 -33.44
CA ALA A 209 -41.68 10.40 -34.61
C ALA A 209 -42.15 9.68 -35.89
#